data_AF-A0A916SP18-F1
#
_entry.id   AF-A0A916SP18-F1
#
_cell.length_a   1.000
_cell.length_b   1.000
_cell.length_c   1.000
_cell.angle_alpha   90.00
_cell.angle_beta   90.00
_cell.angle_gamma   90.00
#
_symmetry.space_group_name_H-M   'P 1'
#
loop_
_entity.id
_entity.type
_entity.pdbx_description
1 polymer ?
#
loop_
_entity_poly.entity_id
_entity_poly.type
_entity_poly.pdbx_seq_one_letter_code
_entity_poly.pdbx_strand_id
1 'polypeptide(L)'
;MSRIEADLGTKLDWVAVNHHNTGHPHVHVIVRGKDDLGENLVINGDYLANGIRERASELTTLELGPVTEIEQSRKLSAEIDQDRFTRIDRAMAEEADERFLDLRHEPADARRQFNRTLRLRRLAKLEKMGLATEHAPGVWELGAKMEPALRELGERGDIIRNMHKALKADGQERDPMTFQLHDAAPAAPITGRVVDKYLTDEMGENLTLVVDGIDGRTHHLPGIDPARVKDARIGSIVEVGPADTAQRPSDRTIAAISENGIYRPSRHLEQAKFEGRVPGGDYDGCVDAHVRRLEVLRRAGIAERIDADQWRIPDDFENRATAYDAGRNRQASIRVVSTFDLEKQIGADGATWLDRRLVTPDASDLTPAGFGQQVREAMDQRREHHIAQGDATLQQNGRILYRRNLLANLREREVARVGAEMTGSKGLPFRAAADGETLNGKFTGTVQLSSGKFAIVEKTHEFTLVPWRSVIDRQLGREVVGVVQGGSASWQLGRKRGLVL
;
A
#
# COMPACT_ATOMS: atom_id res chain seq x y z
N MET A 1 20.34 12.11 19.99
CA MET A 1 19.29 12.96 20.59
C MET A 1 19.83 13.86 21.68
N SER A 2 20.54 13.37 22.70
CA SER A 2 21.04 14.24 23.81
C SER A 2 21.88 15.45 23.37
N ARG A 3 22.71 15.33 22.31
CA ARG A 3 23.43 16.50 21.74
C ARG A 3 22.50 17.53 21.09
N ILE A 4 21.43 17.06 20.45
CA ILE A 4 20.42 17.93 19.82
C ILE A 4 19.62 18.67 20.90
N GLU A 5 19.24 18.01 21.99
CA GLU A 5 18.61 18.68 23.14
C GLU A 5 19.50 19.79 23.71
N ALA A 6 20.81 19.53 23.81
CA ALA A 6 21.76 20.52 24.29
C ALA A 6 21.90 21.71 23.33
N ASP A 7 21.94 21.48 22.02
CA ASP A 7 22.00 22.55 21.00
C ASP A 7 20.72 23.40 20.99
N LEU A 8 19.55 22.79 21.19
CA LEU A 8 18.25 23.46 21.18
C LEU A 8 17.89 24.10 22.52
N GLY A 9 18.58 23.74 23.61
CA GLY A 9 18.31 24.25 24.95
C GLY A 9 16.97 23.79 25.56
N THR A 10 16.36 22.73 25.03
CA THR A 10 15.10 22.14 25.50
C THR A 10 15.18 20.62 25.51
N LYS A 11 14.44 19.97 26.41
CA LYS A 11 14.20 18.52 26.29
C LYS A 11 13.30 18.21 25.11
N LEU A 12 13.57 17.06 24.47
CA LEU A 12 12.78 16.55 23.36
C LEU A 12 12.05 15.29 23.80
N ASP A 13 10.75 15.24 23.54
CA ASP A 13 9.96 14.02 23.64
C ASP A 13 9.97 13.33 22.28
N TRP A 14 10.58 12.16 22.19
CA TRP A 14 10.80 11.46 20.92
C TRP A 14 10.73 9.94 21.05
N VAL A 15 10.35 9.30 19.95
CA VAL A 15 10.38 7.84 19.77
C VAL A 15 11.17 7.52 18.50
N ALA A 16 11.88 6.39 18.51
CA ALA A 16 12.63 5.93 17.36
C ALA A 16 12.23 4.51 16.96
N VAL A 17 12.21 4.25 15.65
CA VAL A 17 11.98 2.92 15.07
C VAL A 17 13.13 2.61 14.14
N ASN A 18 13.83 1.50 14.43
CA ASN A 18 14.93 1.03 13.60
C ASN A 18 14.39 0.15 12.47
N HIS A 19 14.64 0.57 11.23
CA HIS A 19 14.33 -0.19 10.05
C HIS A 19 15.57 -0.92 9.58
N HIS A 20 15.55 -2.24 9.77
CA HIS A 20 16.54 -3.14 9.21
C HIS A 20 16.03 -3.85 7.96
N ASN A 21 14.85 -3.51 7.43
CA ASN A 21 14.22 -4.17 6.28
C ASN A 21 14.41 -3.45 4.93
N THR A 22 15.00 -2.25 4.93
CA THR A 22 15.33 -1.50 3.71
C THR A 22 16.76 -1.74 3.24
N GLY A 23 17.10 -1.28 2.03
CA GLY A 23 18.39 -1.45 1.37
C GLY A 23 19.56 -0.87 2.18
N HIS A 24 19.28 0.14 3.01
CA HIS A 24 20.18 0.64 4.05
C HIS A 24 19.45 0.64 5.39
N PRO A 25 20.03 0.05 6.47
CA PRO A 25 19.47 0.19 7.80
C PRO A 25 19.39 1.68 8.17
N HIS A 26 18.21 2.12 8.61
CA HIS A 26 17.99 3.50 9.01
C HIS A 26 17.05 3.56 10.20
N VAL A 27 16.96 4.73 10.83
CA VAL A 27 16.12 4.96 12.00
C VAL A 27 15.18 6.11 11.69
N HIS A 28 13.88 5.88 11.84
CA HIS A 28 12.91 6.97 11.88
C HIS A 28 12.82 7.49 13.31
N VAL A 29 13.03 8.79 13.50
CA VAL A 29 12.87 9.45 14.79
C VAL A 29 11.68 10.39 14.67
N ILE A 30 10.66 10.17 15.50
CA ILE A 30 9.49 11.04 15.62
C ILE A 30 9.69 11.89 16.86
N VAL A 31 9.66 13.21 16.69
CA VAL A 31 9.80 14.18 17.77
C VAL A 31 8.46 14.89 17.95
N ARG A 32 7.99 15.00 19.19
CA ARG A 32 6.81 15.78 19.53
C ARG A 32 7.09 17.25 19.26
N GLY A 33 6.16 17.94 18.58
CA GLY A 33 6.28 19.37 18.26
C GLY A 33 6.11 20.33 19.46
N LYS A 34 6.43 19.87 20.67
CA LYS A 34 6.32 20.62 21.92
C LYS A 34 7.65 20.61 22.65
N ASP A 35 8.04 21.75 23.18
CA ASP A 35 9.22 21.88 24.04
C ASP A 35 8.92 21.39 25.48
N ASP A 36 9.91 21.51 26.36
CA ASP A 36 9.81 21.07 27.75
C ASP A 36 8.91 21.96 28.63
N LEU A 37 8.53 23.14 28.15
CA LEU A 37 7.53 24.03 28.76
C LEU A 37 6.11 23.77 28.22
N GLY A 38 5.96 22.89 27.22
CA GLY A 38 4.68 22.59 26.57
C GLY A 38 4.29 23.60 25.47
N GLU A 39 5.19 24.52 25.15
CA GLU A 39 5.06 25.48 24.06
C GLU A 39 5.52 24.87 22.74
N ASN A 40 5.30 25.56 21.62
CA ASN A 40 5.65 25.02 20.30
C ASN A 40 7.17 24.88 20.15
N LEU A 41 7.62 23.69 19.79
CA LEU A 41 9.03 23.44 19.50
C LEU A 41 9.41 24.16 18.19
N VAL A 42 10.25 25.19 18.29
CA VAL A 42 10.77 25.93 17.14
C VAL A 42 12.21 25.52 16.88
N ILE A 43 12.47 24.93 15.72
CA ILE A 43 13.81 24.54 15.29
C ILE A 43 14.21 25.40 14.10
N ASN A 44 15.43 25.95 14.12
CA ASN A 44 15.97 26.69 13.00
C ASN A 44 16.07 25.78 11.75
N GLY A 45 15.61 26.27 10.59
CA GLY A 45 15.62 25.53 9.33
C GLY A 45 17.02 25.04 8.91
N ASP A 46 18.07 25.83 9.15
CA ASP A 46 19.45 25.43 8.81
C ASP A 46 19.94 24.29 9.70
N TYR A 47 19.50 24.28 10.97
CA TYR A 47 19.81 23.20 11.91
C TYR A 47 19.10 21.90 11.50
N LEU A 48 17.86 21.99 11.01
CA LEU A 48 17.15 20.84 10.42
C LEU A 48 17.86 20.33 9.15
N ALA A 49 18.29 21.23 8.27
CA ALA A 49 18.91 20.87 7.00
C ALA A 49 20.31 20.23 7.18
N ASN A 50 21.11 20.73 8.12
CA ASN A 50 22.53 20.39 8.24
C ASN A 50 22.96 19.98 9.65
N GLY A 51 22.51 20.69 10.69
CA GLY A 51 23.00 20.53 12.07
C GLY A 51 22.81 19.12 12.65
N ILE A 52 21.64 18.50 12.41
CA ILE A 52 21.39 17.11 12.87
C ILE A 52 22.38 16.13 12.25
N ARG A 53 22.66 16.26 10.94
CA ARG A 53 23.62 15.40 10.21
C ARG A 53 25.04 15.60 10.72
N GLU A 54 25.42 16.83 11.01
CA GLU A 54 26.73 17.18 11.55
C GLU A 54 26.93 16.53 12.93
N ARG A 55 25.97 16.67 13.85
CA ARG A 55 26.04 16.02 15.18
C ARG A 55 26.11 14.51 15.11
N ALA A 56 25.36 13.89 14.21
CA ALA A 56 25.43 12.45 13.99
C ALA A 56 26.82 12.03 13.45
N SER A 57 27.38 12.82 12.53
CA SER A 57 28.69 12.57 11.93
C SER A 57 29.82 12.73 12.95
N GLU A 58 29.81 13.79 13.74
CA GLU A 58 30.76 14.01 14.85
C GLU A 58 30.76 12.85 15.85
N LEU A 59 29.57 12.39 16.26
CA LEU A 59 29.45 11.27 17.18
C LEU A 59 29.99 9.99 16.57
N THR A 60 29.68 9.73 15.30
CA THR A 60 30.21 8.57 14.57
C THR A 60 31.73 8.62 14.45
N THR A 61 32.30 9.81 14.20
CA THR A 61 33.76 10.01 14.14
C THR A 61 34.43 9.83 15.50
N LEU A 62 33.77 10.20 16.60
CA LEU A 62 34.31 9.93 17.95
C LEU A 62 34.33 8.45 18.29
N GLU A 63 33.30 7.70 17.88
CA GLU A 63 33.18 6.26 18.15
C GLU A 63 34.05 5.40 17.22
N LEU A 64 34.09 5.73 15.93
CA LEU A 64 34.73 4.91 14.89
C LEU A 64 36.06 5.48 14.38
N GLY A 65 36.41 6.72 14.73
CA GLY A 65 37.55 7.44 14.19
C GLY A 65 37.26 8.18 12.87
N PRO A 66 38.21 9.00 12.38
CA PRO A 66 38.09 9.67 11.10
C PRO A 66 38.18 8.67 9.93
N VAL A 67 37.47 8.95 8.84
CA VAL A 67 37.58 8.15 7.61
C VAL A 67 38.98 8.33 7.02
N THR A 68 39.70 7.24 6.83
CA THR A 68 41.06 7.25 6.27
C THR A 68 41.06 7.50 4.76
N GLU A 69 42.18 7.98 4.21
CA GLU A 69 42.31 8.16 2.75
C GLU A 69 42.18 6.83 1.98
N ILE A 70 42.63 5.73 2.57
CA ILE A 70 42.51 4.38 2.00
C ILE A 70 41.03 3.98 1.90
N GLU A 71 40.24 4.22 2.94
CA GLU A 71 38.81 3.95 2.94
C GLU A 71 38.06 4.84 1.96
N GLN A 72 38.44 6.12 1.85
CA GLN A 72 37.87 7.04 0.87
C GLN A 72 38.14 6.57 -0.56
N SER A 73 39.37 6.14 -0.83
CA SER A 73 39.79 5.62 -2.14
C SER A 73 39.09 4.32 -2.49
N ARG A 74 38.93 3.41 -1.52
CA ARG A 74 38.15 2.17 -1.68
C ARG A 74 36.67 2.45 -1.95
N LYS A 75 36.05 3.39 -1.23
CA LYS A 75 34.65 3.79 -1.46
C LYS A 75 34.45 4.33 -2.87
N LEU A 76 35.32 5.23 -3.34
CA LEU A 76 35.25 5.77 -4.69
C LEU A 76 35.51 4.69 -5.76
N SER A 77 36.46 3.78 -5.52
CA SER A 77 36.73 2.68 -6.44
C SER A 77 35.52 1.76 -6.59
N ALA A 78 34.79 1.49 -5.49
CA ALA A 78 33.58 0.70 -5.49
C ALA A 78 32.38 1.40 -6.17
N GLU A 79 32.43 2.71 -6.40
CA GLU A 79 31.39 3.47 -7.12
C GLU A 79 31.50 3.32 -8.65
N ILE A 80 32.69 2.97 -9.19
CA ILE A 80 32.91 2.83 -10.64
C ILE A 80 31.90 1.89 -11.28
N ASP A 81 31.70 0.72 -10.66
CA ASP A 81 30.90 -0.37 -11.24
C ASP A 81 29.43 -0.32 -10.81
N GLN A 82 28.96 0.72 -10.11
CA GLN A 82 27.55 0.79 -9.68
C GLN A 82 26.63 1.33 -10.78
N ASP A 83 25.45 0.73 -10.96
CA ASP A 83 24.42 1.24 -11.87
C ASP A 83 23.53 2.27 -11.15
N ARG A 84 24.15 3.36 -10.66
CA ARG A 84 23.46 4.47 -10.00
C ARG A 84 24.20 5.79 -10.16
N PHE A 85 23.57 6.91 -9.80
CA PHE A 85 24.23 8.21 -9.78
C PHE A 85 25.15 8.32 -8.56
N THR A 86 26.45 8.45 -8.80
CA THR A 86 27.51 8.38 -7.79
C THR A 86 28.16 9.73 -7.53
N ARG A 87 29.12 9.79 -6.59
CA ARG A 87 29.88 11.01 -6.33
C ARG A 87 30.81 11.34 -7.48
N ILE A 88 31.32 10.32 -8.18
CA ILE A 88 32.14 10.50 -9.38
C ILE A 88 31.33 11.21 -10.46
N ASP A 89 30.09 10.77 -10.69
CA ASP A 89 29.20 11.35 -11.71
C ASP A 89 28.84 12.80 -11.38
N ARG A 90 28.50 13.08 -10.11
CA ARG A 90 28.23 14.45 -9.64
C ARG A 90 29.44 15.38 -9.86
N ALA A 91 30.63 14.95 -9.45
CA ALA A 91 31.84 15.75 -9.60
C ALA A 91 32.20 15.98 -11.07
N MET A 92 31.93 15.03 -11.97
CA MET A 92 32.11 15.22 -13.41
C MET A 92 31.07 16.17 -14.00
N ALA A 93 29.81 16.07 -13.58
CA ALA A 93 28.74 16.94 -14.06
C ALA A 93 28.90 18.40 -13.62
N GLU A 94 29.38 18.64 -12.40
CA GLU A 94 29.68 19.97 -11.88
C GLU A 94 30.88 20.65 -12.57
N GLU A 95 31.83 19.85 -13.09
CA GLU A 95 33.05 20.33 -13.77
C GLU A 95 32.87 20.50 -15.28
N ALA A 96 31.94 19.76 -15.89
CA ALA A 96 31.74 19.76 -17.32
C ALA A 96 31.23 21.12 -17.85
N ASP A 97 31.84 21.60 -18.92
CA ASP A 97 31.40 22.81 -19.63
C ASP A 97 30.51 22.41 -20.82
N GLU A 98 29.27 22.88 -20.84
CA GLU A 98 28.25 22.48 -21.83
C GLU A 98 28.14 20.94 -22.03
N ARG A 99 28.38 20.15 -20.96
CA ARG A 99 28.45 18.68 -20.90
C ARG A 99 29.75 18.05 -21.41
N PHE A 100 30.72 18.84 -21.84
CA PHE A 100 32.05 18.36 -22.22
C PHE A 100 33.01 18.35 -21.03
N LEU A 101 33.76 17.27 -20.90
CA LEU A 101 34.78 17.08 -19.88
C LEU A 101 36.11 16.77 -20.55
N ASP A 102 37.10 17.64 -20.35
CA ASP A 102 38.46 17.44 -20.86
C ASP A 102 39.36 16.86 -19.77
N LEU A 103 39.67 15.58 -19.90
CA LEU A 103 40.57 14.84 -19.02
C LEU A 103 41.93 14.58 -19.68
N ARG A 104 42.34 15.30 -20.73
CA ARG A 104 43.63 15.06 -21.39
C ARG A 104 44.83 15.39 -20.51
N HIS A 105 44.71 16.40 -19.65
CA HIS A 105 45.80 16.81 -18.77
C HIS A 105 46.01 15.79 -17.65
N GLU A 106 47.21 15.24 -17.56
CA GLU A 106 47.61 14.37 -16.45
C GLU A 106 48.18 15.21 -15.30
N PRO A 107 47.55 15.20 -14.11
CA PRO A 107 48.04 15.95 -12.97
C PRO A 107 49.39 15.43 -12.48
N ALA A 108 50.25 16.30 -11.93
CA ALA A 108 51.52 15.88 -11.33
C ALA A 108 51.36 15.19 -9.96
N ASP A 109 50.27 15.48 -9.25
CA ASP A 109 49.99 14.94 -7.92
C ASP A 109 49.29 13.57 -7.99
N ALA A 110 49.80 12.59 -7.23
CA ALA A 110 49.35 11.20 -7.26
C ALA A 110 47.86 11.03 -6.91
N ARG A 111 47.31 11.86 -6.01
CA ARG A 111 45.90 11.81 -5.64
C ARG A 111 45.01 12.28 -6.80
N ARG A 112 45.41 13.34 -7.49
CA ARG A 112 44.70 13.83 -8.69
C ARG A 112 44.83 12.85 -9.87
N GLN A 113 45.97 12.18 -10.03
CA GLN A 113 46.14 11.10 -11.02
C GLN A 113 45.17 9.95 -10.75
N PHE A 114 45.11 9.48 -9.50
CA PHE A 114 44.17 8.42 -9.10
C PHE A 114 42.72 8.80 -9.39
N ASN A 115 42.30 10.03 -9.03
CA ASN A 115 40.96 10.53 -9.32
C ASN A 115 40.66 10.57 -10.83
N ARG A 116 41.63 10.98 -11.65
CA ARG A 116 41.51 10.95 -13.12
C ARG A 116 41.30 9.52 -13.63
N THR A 117 42.07 8.55 -13.12
CA THR A 117 41.90 7.14 -13.48
C THR A 117 40.50 6.62 -13.11
N LEU A 118 39.98 6.96 -11.93
CA LEU A 118 38.63 6.59 -11.53
C LEU A 118 37.56 7.16 -12.47
N ARG A 119 37.68 8.45 -12.84
CA ARG A 119 36.78 9.12 -13.78
C ARG A 119 36.80 8.47 -15.17
N LEU A 120 37.99 8.21 -15.73
CA LEU A 120 38.11 7.54 -17.03
C LEU A 120 37.49 6.14 -17.02
N ARG A 121 37.70 5.36 -15.96
CA ARG A 121 37.07 4.04 -15.81
C ARG A 121 35.54 4.14 -15.70
N ARG A 122 35.05 5.13 -14.96
CA ARG A 122 33.61 5.40 -14.85
C ARG A 122 33.01 5.82 -16.19
N LEU A 123 33.65 6.73 -16.92
CA LEU A 123 33.23 7.18 -18.25
C LEU A 123 33.19 6.04 -19.27
N ALA A 124 34.20 5.17 -19.30
CA ALA A 124 34.20 3.98 -20.14
C ALA A 124 33.04 3.01 -19.83
N LYS A 125 32.55 2.99 -18.58
CA LYS A 125 31.32 2.26 -18.23
C LYS A 125 30.08 2.99 -18.73
N LEU A 126 29.98 4.29 -18.49
CA LEU A 126 28.85 5.12 -18.94
C LEU A 126 28.71 5.09 -20.47
N GLU A 127 29.80 5.00 -21.20
CA GLU A 127 29.82 4.82 -22.65
C GLU A 127 29.15 3.53 -23.10
N LYS A 128 29.46 2.40 -22.45
CA LYS A 128 28.81 1.11 -22.71
C LYS A 128 27.30 1.15 -22.44
N MET A 129 26.85 2.07 -21.58
CA MET A 129 25.44 2.31 -21.27
C MET A 129 24.80 3.36 -22.20
N GLY A 130 25.57 3.99 -23.10
CA GLY A 130 25.11 5.09 -23.96
C GLY A 130 24.81 6.37 -23.18
N LEU A 131 25.44 6.57 -22.03
CA LEU A 131 25.27 7.74 -21.14
C LEU A 131 26.46 8.71 -21.19
N ALA A 132 27.54 8.35 -21.87
CA ALA A 132 28.66 9.22 -22.20
C ALA A 132 29.22 8.83 -23.58
N THR A 133 30.00 9.71 -24.21
CA THR A 133 30.65 9.43 -25.50
C THR A 133 32.03 10.06 -25.53
N GLU A 134 33.05 9.30 -25.94
CA GLU A 134 34.37 9.86 -26.20
C GLU A 134 34.40 10.48 -27.61
N HIS A 135 34.50 11.81 -27.69
CA HIS A 135 34.62 12.52 -28.97
C HIS A 135 36.05 12.52 -29.51
N ALA A 136 37.01 12.58 -28.59
CA ALA A 136 38.44 12.49 -28.86
C ALA A 136 39.13 11.90 -27.63
N PRO A 137 40.35 11.33 -27.77
CA PRO A 137 41.06 10.73 -26.64
C PRO A 137 41.12 11.68 -25.43
N GLY A 138 40.47 11.29 -24.33
CA GLY A 138 40.40 12.06 -23.10
C GLY A 138 39.40 13.22 -23.08
N VAL A 139 38.61 13.44 -24.15
CA VAL A 139 37.54 14.44 -24.23
C VAL A 139 36.19 13.73 -24.34
N TRP A 140 35.38 13.91 -23.31
CA TRP A 140 34.13 13.17 -23.12
C TRP A 140 32.93 14.10 -23.15
N GLU A 141 31.85 13.71 -23.83
CA GLU A 141 30.55 14.35 -23.67
C GLU A 141 29.68 13.50 -22.73
N LEU A 142 29.11 14.14 -21.71
CA LEU A 142 28.12 13.55 -20.83
C LEU A 142 26.73 13.61 -21.49
N GLY A 143 26.03 12.49 -21.51
CA GLY A 143 24.69 12.41 -22.08
C GLY A 143 23.70 13.28 -21.30
N ALA A 144 22.82 14.00 -21.99
CA ALA A 144 21.81 14.85 -21.36
C ALA A 144 20.86 14.09 -20.40
N LYS A 145 20.68 12.79 -20.63
CA LYS A 145 19.88 11.88 -19.79
C LYS A 145 20.69 11.08 -18.78
N MET A 146 22.01 11.31 -18.65
CA MET A 146 22.91 10.54 -17.78
C MET A 146 22.42 10.53 -16.34
N GLU A 147 22.20 11.70 -15.75
CA GLU A 147 21.76 11.79 -14.35
C GLU A 147 20.37 11.18 -14.12
N PRO A 148 19.31 11.54 -14.89
CA PRO A 148 18.01 10.90 -14.76
C PRO A 148 18.06 9.37 -14.89
N ALA A 149 18.77 8.85 -15.90
CA ALA A 149 18.85 7.40 -16.14
C ALA A 149 19.60 6.68 -15.00
N LEU A 150 20.69 7.25 -14.49
CA LEU A 150 21.44 6.66 -13.38
C LEU A 150 20.66 6.74 -12.06
N ARG A 151 19.87 7.79 -11.83
CA ARG A 151 18.97 7.85 -10.67
C ARG A 151 17.90 6.77 -10.74
N GLU A 152 17.24 6.63 -11.88
CA GLU A 152 16.23 5.59 -12.13
C GLU A 152 16.80 4.18 -11.94
N LEU A 153 17.98 3.89 -12.51
CA LEU A 153 18.66 2.60 -12.32
C LEU A 153 19.01 2.33 -10.85
N GLY A 154 19.45 3.36 -10.13
CA GLY A 154 19.72 3.29 -8.70
C GLY A 154 18.47 2.95 -7.90
N GLU A 155 17.38 3.68 -8.12
CA GLU A 155 16.08 3.46 -7.49
C GLU A 155 15.53 2.05 -7.78
N ARG A 156 15.58 1.61 -9.04
CA ARG A 156 15.21 0.25 -9.44
C ARG A 156 16.05 -0.80 -8.73
N GLY A 157 17.36 -0.60 -8.66
CA GLY A 157 18.27 -1.48 -7.93
C GLY A 157 17.97 -1.54 -6.44
N ASP A 158 17.53 -0.44 -5.83
CA ASP A 158 17.17 -0.36 -4.41
C ASP A 158 15.86 -1.09 -4.13
N ILE A 159 14.86 -0.92 -5.00
CA ILE A 159 13.58 -1.66 -4.96
C ILE A 159 13.83 -3.17 -5.04
N ILE A 160 14.63 -3.64 -6.02
CA ILE A 160 14.95 -5.06 -6.19
C ILE A 160 15.63 -5.63 -4.94
N ARG A 161 16.57 -4.88 -4.33
CA ARG A 161 17.22 -5.30 -3.09
C ARG A 161 16.23 -5.40 -1.92
N ASN A 162 15.28 -4.47 -1.81
CA ASN A 162 14.22 -4.52 -0.79
C ASN A 162 13.32 -5.73 -0.99
N MET A 163 12.85 -5.98 -2.22
CA MET A 163 12.02 -7.14 -2.54
C MET A 163 12.71 -8.46 -2.18
N HIS A 164 13.98 -8.61 -2.58
CA HIS A 164 14.77 -9.80 -2.27
C HIS A 164 14.92 -10.02 -0.75
N LYS A 165 15.13 -8.93 -0.02
CA LYS A 165 15.26 -8.98 1.44
C LYS A 165 13.96 -9.35 2.15
N ALA A 166 12.82 -8.82 1.69
CA ALA A 166 11.51 -9.15 2.22
C ALA A 166 11.15 -10.62 1.98
N LEU A 167 11.39 -11.14 0.76
CA LEU A 167 11.20 -12.55 0.44
C LEU A 167 12.07 -13.45 1.32
N LYS A 168 13.35 -13.11 1.49
CA LYS A 168 14.29 -13.89 2.30
C LYS A 168 13.90 -13.93 3.79
N ALA A 169 13.27 -12.88 4.31
CA ALA A 169 12.78 -12.86 5.70
C ALA A 169 11.71 -13.94 5.96
N ASP A 170 10.91 -14.27 4.95
CA ASP A 170 9.90 -15.34 4.98
C ASP A 170 10.44 -16.69 4.44
N GLY A 171 11.76 -16.83 4.32
CA GLY A 171 12.40 -18.06 3.82
C GLY A 171 12.16 -18.34 2.32
N GLN A 172 11.76 -17.32 1.56
CA GLN A 172 11.50 -17.43 0.12
C GLN A 172 12.69 -16.90 -0.67
N GLU A 173 13.13 -17.65 -1.67
CA GLU A 173 14.06 -17.18 -2.69
C GLU A 173 13.35 -17.13 -4.05
N ARG A 174 13.58 -16.04 -4.77
CA ARG A 174 13.02 -15.80 -6.10
C ARG A 174 14.14 -15.24 -6.98
N ASP A 175 14.15 -15.66 -8.24
CA ASP A 175 15.04 -15.11 -9.24
C ASP A 175 14.69 -13.62 -9.45
N PRO A 176 15.64 -12.67 -9.31
CA PRO A 176 15.39 -11.25 -9.60
C PRO A 176 14.80 -10.98 -10.99
N MET A 177 14.99 -11.87 -11.96
CA MET A 177 14.39 -11.77 -13.29
C MET A 177 12.86 -11.93 -13.29
N THR A 178 12.26 -12.49 -12.24
CA THR A 178 10.80 -12.59 -12.09
C THR A 178 10.18 -11.36 -11.41
N PHE A 179 11.01 -10.38 -11.01
CA PHE A 179 10.51 -9.17 -10.37
C PHE A 179 9.89 -8.22 -11.39
N GLN A 180 8.65 -7.85 -11.14
CA GLN A 180 7.91 -6.89 -11.95
C GLN A 180 7.69 -5.61 -11.13
N LEU A 181 8.36 -4.54 -11.53
CA LEU A 181 8.13 -3.22 -10.99
C LEU A 181 7.01 -2.57 -11.79
N HIS A 182 6.01 -2.06 -11.09
CA HIS A 182 4.90 -1.33 -11.68
C HIS A 182 5.00 0.15 -11.32
N ASP A 183 4.83 1.02 -12.31
CA ASP A 183 4.73 2.48 -12.11
C ASP A 183 3.27 2.96 -12.10
N ALA A 184 2.32 2.02 -12.21
CA ALA A 184 0.89 2.25 -12.35
C ALA A 184 0.08 1.03 -11.88
N ALA A 185 -1.25 1.18 -11.78
CA ALA A 185 -2.12 0.02 -11.63
C ALA A 185 -1.87 -1.02 -12.74
N PRO A 186 -1.88 -2.32 -12.40
CA PRO A 186 -1.65 -3.38 -13.37
C PRO A 186 -2.82 -3.47 -14.36
N ALA A 187 -2.52 -3.78 -15.63
CA ALA A 187 -3.54 -3.89 -16.67
C ALA A 187 -4.42 -5.15 -16.52
N ALA A 188 -3.92 -6.18 -15.86
CA ALA A 188 -4.64 -7.42 -15.54
C ALA A 188 -4.61 -7.67 -14.03
N PRO A 189 -5.64 -8.31 -13.45
CA PRO A 189 -5.65 -8.66 -12.04
C PRO A 189 -4.49 -9.59 -11.66
N ILE A 190 -3.79 -9.21 -10.59
CA ILE A 190 -2.70 -9.98 -9.97
C ILE A 190 -3.24 -10.54 -8.67
N THR A 191 -3.36 -11.86 -8.58
CA THR A 191 -3.65 -12.54 -7.31
C THR A 191 -2.36 -13.07 -6.71
N GLY A 192 -2.13 -12.83 -5.42
CA GLY A 192 -0.92 -13.30 -4.76
C GLY A 192 -0.88 -13.05 -3.27
N ARG A 193 0.20 -13.50 -2.65
CA ARG A 193 0.48 -13.29 -1.23
C ARG A 193 1.21 -11.98 -1.01
N VAL A 194 0.77 -11.18 -0.04
CA VAL A 194 1.50 -9.99 0.43
C VAL A 194 2.78 -10.44 1.14
N VAL A 195 3.94 -10.02 0.63
CA VAL A 195 5.27 -10.29 1.21
C VAL A 195 5.77 -9.10 2.01
N ASP A 196 5.50 -7.88 1.53
CA ASP A 196 5.91 -6.67 2.23
C ASP A 196 4.93 -5.53 1.99
N LYS A 197 4.96 -4.58 2.91
CA LYS A 197 4.10 -3.40 2.94
C LYS A 197 4.81 -2.27 3.68
N TYR A 198 5.19 -1.20 2.98
CA TYR A 198 5.92 -0.07 3.56
C TYR A 198 5.50 1.28 2.98
N LEU A 199 5.67 2.36 3.76
CA LEU A 199 5.43 3.73 3.30
C LEU A 199 6.58 4.18 2.39
N THR A 200 6.25 4.91 1.33
CA THR A 200 7.21 5.23 0.26
C THR A 200 7.41 6.72 0.02
N ASP A 201 6.48 7.57 0.46
CA ASP A 201 6.63 9.02 0.36
C ASP A 201 6.94 9.65 1.73
N GLU A 202 7.70 10.75 1.72
CA GLU A 202 8.10 11.50 2.92
C GLU A 202 6.89 12.16 3.63
N MET A 203 5.71 12.15 2.99
CA MET A 203 4.44 12.66 3.54
C MET A 203 3.59 11.56 4.20
N GLY A 204 3.97 10.27 4.07
CA GLY A 204 3.25 9.11 4.60
C GLY A 204 1.87 8.83 3.97
N GLU A 205 1.56 9.42 2.81
CA GLU A 205 0.22 9.34 2.21
C GLU A 205 0.00 8.03 1.44
N ASN A 206 1.05 7.49 0.83
CA ASN A 206 0.97 6.29 0.01
C ASN A 206 1.91 5.17 0.45
N LEU A 207 1.41 3.96 0.24
CA LEU A 207 2.06 2.72 0.60
C LEU A 207 2.49 1.96 -0.65
N THR A 208 3.60 1.26 -0.54
CA THR A 208 4.04 0.27 -1.51
C THR A 208 3.71 -1.13 -1.00
N LEU A 209 3.15 -1.94 -1.89
CA LEU A 209 2.83 -3.34 -1.65
C LEU A 209 3.74 -4.24 -2.49
N VAL A 210 4.32 -5.27 -1.87
CA VAL A 210 5.05 -6.33 -2.58
C VAL A 210 4.21 -7.61 -2.53
N VAL A 211 3.88 -8.16 -3.70
CA VAL A 211 2.99 -9.32 -3.85
C VAL A 211 3.72 -10.43 -4.60
N ASP A 212 3.83 -11.63 -4.00
CA ASP A 212 4.28 -12.85 -4.68
C ASP A 212 3.08 -13.49 -5.39
N GLY A 213 3.04 -13.36 -6.71
CA GLY A 213 1.91 -13.67 -7.57
C GLY A 213 1.79 -15.16 -7.90
N ILE A 214 0.55 -15.62 -8.09
CA ILE A 214 0.29 -16.98 -8.58
C ILE A 214 0.78 -17.22 -10.03
N ASP A 215 1.13 -16.14 -10.74
CA ASP A 215 1.77 -16.12 -12.05
C ASP A 215 3.28 -16.39 -11.99
N GLY A 216 3.82 -16.66 -10.80
CA GLY A 216 5.24 -16.93 -10.57
C GLY A 216 6.14 -15.70 -10.54
N ARG A 217 5.56 -14.49 -10.61
CA ARG A 217 6.30 -13.21 -10.54
C ARG A 217 6.11 -12.56 -9.17
N THR A 218 7.08 -11.73 -8.78
CA THR A 218 6.95 -10.89 -7.60
C THR A 218 6.73 -9.44 -8.05
N HIS A 219 5.62 -8.84 -7.62
CA HIS A 219 5.19 -7.53 -8.07
C HIS A 219 5.46 -6.47 -7.02
N HIS A 220 6.09 -5.37 -7.43
CA HIS A 220 6.23 -4.15 -6.65
C HIS A 220 5.20 -3.12 -7.12
N LEU A 221 4.29 -2.74 -6.23
CA LEU A 221 3.11 -1.92 -6.52
C LEU A 221 3.10 -0.67 -5.61
N PRO A 222 3.61 0.48 -6.08
CA PRO A 222 3.62 1.73 -5.33
C PRO A 222 2.26 2.45 -5.42
N GLY A 223 2.09 3.50 -4.60
CA GLY A 223 0.95 4.42 -4.74
C GLY A 223 -0.38 3.88 -4.19
N ILE A 224 -0.33 2.95 -3.24
CA ILE A 224 -1.53 2.33 -2.65
C ILE A 224 -2.03 3.16 -1.47
N ASP A 225 -3.33 3.48 -1.49
CA ASP A 225 -4.01 4.09 -0.34
C ASP A 225 -3.96 3.12 0.87
N PRO A 226 -3.38 3.52 2.02
CA PRO A 226 -3.32 2.71 3.23
C PRO A 226 -4.70 2.19 3.70
N ALA A 227 -5.78 2.93 3.44
CA ALA A 227 -7.14 2.52 3.81
C ALA A 227 -7.61 1.27 3.05
N ARG A 228 -7.19 1.09 1.79
CA ARG A 228 -7.57 -0.07 0.95
C ARG A 228 -6.93 -1.37 1.40
N VAL A 229 -5.78 -1.28 2.07
CA VAL A 229 -5.01 -2.43 2.56
C VAL A 229 -4.96 -2.50 4.09
N LYS A 230 -5.89 -1.83 4.78
CA LYS A 230 -5.93 -1.81 6.26
C LYS A 230 -6.00 -3.21 6.87
N ASP A 231 -6.81 -4.08 6.28
CA ASP A 231 -7.03 -5.45 6.76
C ASP A 231 -6.01 -6.46 6.16
N ALA A 232 -5.20 -6.05 5.19
CA ALA A 232 -4.16 -6.88 4.60
C ALA A 232 -2.90 -6.90 5.50
N ARG A 233 -2.46 -8.11 5.85
CA ARG A 233 -1.23 -8.37 6.60
C ARG A 233 -0.20 -9.07 5.71
N ILE A 234 1.07 -9.07 6.11
CA ILE A 234 2.05 -9.99 5.51
C ILE A 234 1.49 -11.42 5.59
N GLY A 235 1.57 -12.16 4.49
CA GLY A 235 0.96 -13.48 4.32
C GLY A 235 -0.47 -13.48 3.78
N SER A 236 -1.21 -12.35 3.85
CA SER A 236 -2.57 -12.27 3.30
C SER A 236 -2.59 -12.48 1.79
N ILE A 237 -3.66 -13.09 1.27
CA ILE A 237 -3.90 -13.21 -0.17
C ILE A 237 -4.72 -12.02 -0.64
N VAL A 238 -4.19 -11.30 -1.61
CA VAL A 238 -4.81 -10.13 -2.21
C VAL A 238 -4.97 -10.31 -3.71
N GLU A 239 -5.94 -9.60 -4.26
CA GLU A 239 -6.09 -9.40 -5.69
C GLU A 239 -5.94 -7.90 -5.96
N VAL A 240 -4.97 -7.56 -6.81
CA VAL A 240 -4.66 -6.20 -7.22
C VAL A 240 -5.01 -6.08 -8.70
N GLY A 241 -6.03 -5.29 -9.00
CA GLY A 241 -6.56 -5.13 -10.35
C GLY A 241 -6.24 -3.78 -10.98
N PRO A 242 -6.77 -3.55 -12.20
CA PRO A 242 -6.74 -2.25 -12.85
C PRO A 242 -7.27 -1.15 -11.93
N ALA A 243 -6.87 0.08 -12.22
CA ALA A 243 -7.36 1.24 -11.48
C ALA A 243 -8.89 1.27 -11.54
N ASP A 244 -9.52 1.63 -10.42
CA ASP A 244 -10.97 1.86 -10.40
C ASP A 244 -11.27 3.07 -11.30
N THR A 245 -11.63 2.81 -12.56
CA THR A 245 -12.06 3.82 -13.52
C THR A 245 -13.50 4.27 -13.29
N ALA A 246 -14.15 3.77 -12.24
CA ALA A 246 -15.52 4.15 -11.90
C ALA A 246 -15.56 5.64 -11.52
N GLN A 247 -16.38 6.41 -12.26
CA GLN A 247 -16.69 7.82 -11.97
C GLN A 247 -16.93 8.03 -10.47
N ARG A 248 -16.23 8.99 -9.86
CA ARG A 248 -16.40 9.27 -8.42
C ARG A 248 -17.86 9.65 -8.15
N PRO A 249 -18.48 9.11 -7.09
CA PRO A 249 -19.83 9.50 -6.71
C PRO A 249 -19.98 11.01 -6.52
N SER A 250 -18.94 11.70 -6.00
CA SER A 250 -18.93 13.15 -5.83
C SER A 250 -19.09 13.91 -7.13
N ASP A 251 -18.48 13.44 -8.22
CA ASP A 251 -18.46 14.15 -9.50
C ASP A 251 -19.83 14.05 -10.17
N ARG A 252 -20.49 12.88 -10.08
CA ARG A 252 -21.89 12.70 -10.50
C ARG A 252 -22.86 13.56 -9.69
N THR A 253 -22.66 13.65 -8.38
CA THR A 253 -23.51 14.48 -7.52
C THR A 253 -23.34 15.97 -7.83
N ILE A 254 -22.10 16.45 -8.05
CA ILE A 254 -21.84 17.83 -8.47
C ILE A 254 -22.53 18.14 -9.79
N ALA A 255 -22.39 17.26 -10.79
CA ALA A 255 -23.04 17.44 -12.09
C ALA A 255 -24.58 17.45 -11.96
N ALA A 256 -25.14 16.52 -11.19
CA ALA A 256 -26.58 16.40 -11.00
C ALA A 256 -27.22 17.59 -10.25
N ILE A 257 -26.49 18.21 -9.32
CA ILE A 257 -26.99 19.36 -8.52
C ILE A 257 -26.72 20.68 -9.24
N SER A 258 -25.79 20.71 -10.19
CA SER A 258 -25.50 21.91 -10.96
C SER A 258 -26.69 22.32 -11.83
N GLU A 259 -26.96 23.62 -11.89
CA GLU A 259 -27.95 24.20 -12.81
C GLU A 259 -27.24 25.15 -13.76
N ASN A 260 -27.41 24.92 -15.07
CA ASN A 260 -26.76 25.71 -16.12
C ASN A 260 -25.23 25.82 -15.93
N GLY A 261 -24.60 24.71 -15.52
CA GLY A 261 -23.16 24.64 -15.27
C GLY A 261 -22.70 25.34 -13.98
N ILE A 262 -23.62 25.77 -13.11
CA ILE A 262 -23.30 26.38 -11.81
C ILE A 262 -23.69 25.44 -10.68
N TYR A 263 -22.70 25.00 -9.91
CA TYR A 263 -22.89 24.27 -8.67
C TYR A 263 -22.86 25.23 -7.47
N ARG A 264 -23.84 25.09 -6.56
CA ARG A 264 -23.97 25.89 -5.34
C ARG A 264 -23.89 25.02 -4.08
N PRO A 265 -22.86 25.17 -3.22
CA PRO A 265 -22.74 24.46 -1.96
C PRO A 265 -23.94 24.63 -1.02
N SER A 266 -24.49 25.85 -0.91
CA SER A 266 -25.70 26.15 -0.12
C SER A 266 -26.89 25.30 -0.55
N ARG A 267 -27.14 25.23 -1.85
CA ARG A 267 -28.21 24.42 -2.44
C ARG A 267 -27.99 22.93 -2.24
N HIS A 268 -26.76 22.44 -2.40
CA HIS A 268 -26.44 21.04 -2.11
C HIS A 268 -26.71 20.73 -0.64
N LEU A 269 -26.36 21.63 0.29
CA LEU A 269 -26.63 21.45 1.71
C LEU A 269 -28.14 21.35 2.00
N GLU A 270 -28.94 22.24 1.42
CA GLU A 270 -30.41 22.22 1.53
C GLU A 270 -31.01 20.93 0.97
N GLN A 271 -30.58 20.52 -0.23
CA GLN A 271 -31.05 19.30 -0.87
C GLN A 271 -30.63 18.04 -0.10
N ALA A 272 -29.39 17.99 0.41
CA ALA A 272 -28.91 16.88 1.22
C ALA A 272 -29.68 16.75 2.54
N LYS A 273 -30.01 17.89 3.18
CA LYS A 273 -30.86 17.94 4.37
C LYS A 273 -32.29 17.48 4.08
N PHE A 274 -32.85 17.87 2.93
CA PHE A 274 -34.20 17.49 2.51
C PHE A 274 -34.32 16.00 2.12
N GLU A 275 -33.38 15.48 1.33
CA GLU A 275 -33.41 14.09 0.84
C GLU A 275 -32.97 13.07 1.90
N GLY A 276 -32.30 13.51 2.97
CA GLY A 276 -31.78 12.62 4.01
C GLY A 276 -30.69 11.66 3.52
N ARG A 277 -30.02 11.96 2.39
CA ARG A 277 -29.07 11.08 1.68
C ARG A 277 -27.65 11.05 2.26
N VAL A 278 -27.41 11.51 3.49
CA VAL A 278 -26.08 11.49 4.12
C VAL A 278 -26.03 10.50 5.29
N PRO A 279 -25.32 9.35 5.16
CA PRO A 279 -25.17 8.38 6.24
C PRO A 279 -24.43 8.99 7.45
N GLY A 280 -25.18 9.28 8.52
CA GLY A 280 -24.65 9.78 9.80
C GLY A 280 -25.06 11.21 10.18
N GLY A 281 -25.68 11.97 9.28
CA GLY A 281 -26.21 13.31 9.56
C GLY A 281 -25.18 14.45 9.54
N ASP A 282 -23.95 14.20 9.08
CA ASP A 282 -22.93 15.23 8.87
C ASP A 282 -23.06 15.83 7.45
N TYR A 283 -24.05 16.70 7.30
CA TYR A 283 -24.38 17.31 6.00
C TYR A 283 -23.32 18.33 5.56
N ASP A 284 -22.80 19.11 6.51
CA ASP A 284 -21.75 20.11 6.25
C ASP A 284 -20.45 19.42 5.82
N GLY A 285 -20.01 18.36 6.52
CA GLY A 285 -18.84 17.58 6.12
C GLY A 285 -18.99 16.89 4.75
N CYS A 286 -20.22 16.51 4.38
CA CYS A 286 -20.53 15.99 3.05
C CYS A 286 -20.33 17.08 1.98
N VAL A 287 -20.90 18.27 2.17
CA VAL A 287 -20.76 19.38 1.21
C VAL A 287 -19.31 19.86 1.13
N ASP A 288 -18.60 19.94 2.25
CA ASP A 288 -17.18 20.29 2.32
C ASP A 288 -16.29 19.32 1.53
N ALA A 289 -16.65 18.04 1.46
CA ALA A 289 -15.95 17.07 0.61
C ALA A 289 -16.10 17.43 -0.89
N HIS A 290 -17.29 17.86 -1.32
CA HIS A 290 -17.55 18.28 -2.70
C HIS A 290 -16.87 19.62 -3.02
N VAL A 291 -16.84 20.57 -2.09
CA VAL A 291 -16.11 21.84 -2.24
C VAL A 291 -14.60 21.59 -2.33
N ARG A 292 -14.04 20.73 -1.47
CA ARG A 292 -12.62 20.32 -1.58
C ARG A 292 -12.31 19.67 -2.93
N ARG A 293 -13.23 18.83 -3.43
CA ARG A 293 -13.10 18.23 -4.77
C ARG A 293 -13.09 19.30 -5.87
N LEU A 294 -13.98 20.28 -5.81
CA LEU A 294 -14.03 21.39 -6.76
C LEU A 294 -12.78 22.28 -6.70
N GLU A 295 -12.21 22.54 -5.51
CA GLU A 295 -10.92 23.24 -5.38
C GLU A 295 -9.77 22.47 -6.05
N VAL A 296 -9.75 21.14 -5.92
CA VAL A 296 -8.76 20.29 -6.60
C VAL A 296 -8.92 20.38 -8.13
N LEU A 297 -10.15 20.32 -8.64
CA LEU A 297 -10.44 20.46 -10.07
C LEU A 297 -10.21 21.89 -10.59
N ARG A 298 -10.31 22.90 -9.73
CA ARG A 298 -9.98 24.30 -10.06
C ARG A 298 -8.49 24.50 -10.28
N ARG A 299 -7.65 23.92 -9.43
CA ARG A 299 -6.19 23.91 -9.62
C ARG A 299 -5.78 23.20 -10.92
N ALA A 300 -6.65 22.36 -11.47
CA ALA A 300 -6.46 21.67 -12.74
C ALA A 300 -7.07 22.39 -13.95
N GLY A 301 -7.72 23.55 -13.75
CA GLY A 301 -8.40 24.27 -14.82
C GLY A 301 -9.68 23.58 -15.35
N ILE A 302 -10.29 22.71 -14.55
CA ILE A 302 -11.52 21.98 -14.92
C ILE A 302 -12.75 22.65 -14.31
N ALA A 303 -12.64 23.20 -13.09
CA ALA A 303 -13.68 23.98 -12.46
C ALA A 303 -13.21 25.43 -12.24
N GLU A 304 -14.13 26.37 -12.15
CA GLU A 304 -13.84 27.77 -11.86
C GLU A 304 -14.62 28.20 -10.62
N ARG A 305 -13.95 28.87 -9.68
CA ARG A 305 -14.61 29.44 -8.50
C ARG A 305 -15.01 30.87 -8.83
N ILE A 306 -16.31 31.14 -8.86
CA ILE A 306 -16.85 32.49 -9.05
C ILE A 306 -16.80 33.23 -7.71
N ASP A 307 -17.35 32.62 -6.66
CA ASP A 307 -17.34 33.16 -5.30
C ASP A 307 -17.34 32.04 -4.23
N ALA A 308 -17.71 32.32 -2.98
CA ALA A 308 -17.75 31.32 -1.92
C ALA A 308 -18.86 30.26 -2.09
N ASP A 309 -19.93 30.58 -2.81
CA ASP A 309 -21.13 29.75 -2.99
C ASP A 309 -21.44 29.42 -4.46
N GLN A 310 -20.58 29.81 -5.41
CA GLN A 310 -20.79 29.58 -6.83
C GLN A 310 -19.54 29.02 -7.51
N TRP A 311 -19.72 27.85 -8.12
CA TRP A 311 -18.71 27.13 -8.87
C TRP A 311 -19.20 26.87 -10.29
N ARG A 312 -18.40 27.26 -11.29
CA ARG A 312 -18.68 26.96 -12.69
C ARG A 312 -17.98 25.66 -13.09
N ILE A 313 -18.73 24.76 -13.71
CA ILE A 313 -18.25 23.50 -14.27
C ILE A 313 -18.61 23.43 -15.77
N PRO A 314 -17.79 22.79 -16.60
CA PRO A 314 -18.05 22.63 -18.04
C PRO A 314 -19.12 21.56 -18.32
N ASP A 315 -19.71 21.57 -19.51
CA ASP A 315 -20.75 20.62 -19.90
C ASP A 315 -20.24 19.16 -19.93
N ASP A 316 -18.94 18.96 -20.18
CA ASP A 316 -18.26 17.67 -20.16
C ASP A 316 -17.54 17.38 -18.83
N PHE A 317 -17.97 18.03 -17.74
CA PHE A 317 -17.34 17.97 -16.42
C PHE A 317 -17.01 16.55 -15.96
N GLU A 318 -17.96 15.62 -16.05
CA GLU A 318 -17.74 14.23 -15.61
C GLU A 318 -16.61 13.54 -16.39
N ASN A 319 -16.53 13.78 -17.70
CA ASN A 319 -15.50 13.21 -18.56
C ASN A 319 -14.13 13.83 -18.28
N ARG A 320 -14.07 15.17 -18.10
CA ARG A 320 -12.83 15.87 -17.76
C ARG A 320 -12.33 15.53 -16.36
N ALA A 321 -13.23 15.39 -15.38
CA ALA A 321 -12.89 14.96 -14.03
C ALA A 321 -12.36 13.52 -14.02
N THR A 322 -12.99 12.62 -14.80
CA THR A 322 -12.52 11.24 -14.97
C THR A 322 -11.16 11.18 -15.66
N ALA A 323 -10.95 11.95 -16.73
CA ALA A 323 -9.66 12.03 -17.43
C ALA A 323 -8.55 12.63 -16.54
N TYR A 324 -8.89 13.62 -15.73
CA TYR A 324 -7.98 14.23 -14.77
C TYR A 324 -7.56 13.27 -13.66
N ASP A 325 -8.50 12.48 -13.14
CA ASP A 325 -8.19 11.44 -12.17
C ASP A 325 -7.39 10.30 -12.80
N ALA A 326 -7.71 9.89 -14.05
CA ALA A 326 -6.95 8.90 -14.80
C ALA A 326 -5.49 9.33 -15.04
N GLY A 327 -5.25 10.64 -15.18
CA GLY A 327 -3.91 11.21 -15.31
C GLY A 327 -3.14 11.35 -14.00
N ARG A 328 -3.81 11.40 -12.85
CA ARG A 328 -3.21 11.81 -11.57
C ARG A 328 -3.25 10.75 -10.47
N ASN A 329 -4.16 9.77 -10.53
CA ASN A 329 -4.23 8.71 -9.54
C ASN A 329 -4.70 7.38 -10.16
N ARG A 330 -3.73 6.61 -10.69
CA ARG A 330 -3.90 5.24 -11.20
C ARG A 330 -3.97 4.23 -10.03
N GLN A 331 -4.75 4.51 -8.98
CA GLN A 331 -4.77 3.65 -7.80
C GLN A 331 -5.40 2.30 -8.15
N ALA A 332 -4.60 1.25 -8.04
CA ALA A 332 -5.06 -0.11 -8.28
C ALA A 332 -6.29 -0.43 -7.42
N SER A 333 -7.25 -1.15 -8.02
CA SER A 333 -8.27 -1.83 -7.23
C SER A 333 -7.57 -2.88 -6.36
N ILE A 334 -7.91 -2.93 -5.08
CA ILE A 334 -7.35 -3.92 -4.16
C ILE A 334 -8.47 -4.60 -3.42
N ARG A 335 -8.44 -5.93 -3.45
CA ARG A 335 -9.37 -6.78 -2.73
C ARG A 335 -8.58 -7.75 -1.86
N VAL A 336 -8.81 -7.72 -0.55
CA VAL A 336 -8.28 -8.74 0.35
C VAL A 336 -9.12 -10.01 0.19
N VAL A 337 -8.55 -11.02 -0.45
CA VAL A 337 -9.22 -12.29 -0.74
C VAL A 337 -9.20 -13.20 0.48
N SER A 338 -8.08 -13.22 1.20
CA SER A 338 -7.91 -13.92 2.47
C SER A 338 -6.95 -13.15 3.36
N THR A 339 -7.33 -12.93 4.62
CA THR A 339 -6.40 -12.40 5.63
C THR A 339 -5.50 -13.48 6.23
N PHE A 340 -5.78 -14.75 5.92
CA PHE A 340 -5.01 -15.91 6.40
C PHE A 340 -3.88 -16.21 5.43
N ASP A 341 -2.72 -16.54 5.97
CA ASP A 341 -1.62 -17.10 5.20
C ASP A 341 -2.01 -18.44 4.56
N LEU A 342 -1.23 -18.86 3.55
CA LEU A 342 -1.51 -20.06 2.77
C LEU A 342 -1.50 -21.33 3.64
N GLU A 343 -0.55 -21.44 4.54
CA GLU A 343 -0.36 -22.61 5.41
C GLU A 343 -1.55 -22.83 6.34
N LYS A 344 -2.02 -21.76 7.01
CA LYS A 344 -3.19 -21.85 7.90
C LYS A 344 -4.47 -22.23 7.17
N GLN A 345 -4.55 -22.04 5.85
CA GLN A 345 -5.72 -22.44 5.08
C GLN A 345 -5.77 -23.94 4.83
N ILE A 346 -4.64 -24.66 4.84
CA ILE A 346 -4.58 -26.09 4.52
C ILE A 346 -5.39 -26.90 5.55
N GLY A 347 -5.20 -26.59 6.84
CA GLY A 347 -5.87 -27.28 7.96
C GLY A 347 -7.09 -26.55 8.54
N ALA A 348 -7.57 -25.47 7.93
CA ALA A 348 -8.67 -24.69 8.50
C ALA A 348 -10.02 -25.44 8.46
N ASP A 349 -10.77 -25.38 9.56
CA ASP A 349 -12.12 -25.99 9.61
C ASP A 349 -13.15 -25.29 8.71
N GLY A 350 -12.91 -24.00 8.41
CA GLY A 350 -13.81 -23.14 7.65
C GLY A 350 -13.50 -23.06 6.15
N ALA A 351 -14.32 -22.29 5.43
CA ALA A 351 -14.23 -22.16 3.98
C ALA A 351 -13.13 -21.17 3.56
N THR A 352 -12.04 -21.67 3.00
CA THR A 352 -10.83 -20.89 2.67
C THR A 352 -10.81 -20.42 1.22
N TRP A 353 -9.78 -19.64 0.86
CA TRP A 353 -9.54 -19.29 -0.56
C TRP A 353 -9.14 -20.53 -1.38
N LEU A 354 -8.41 -21.48 -0.79
CA LEU A 354 -8.12 -22.77 -1.43
C LEU A 354 -9.39 -23.51 -1.82
N ASP A 355 -10.41 -23.55 -0.95
CA ASP A 355 -11.66 -24.27 -1.21
C ASP A 355 -12.42 -23.66 -2.40
N ARG A 356 -12.44 -22.31 -2.50
CA ARG A 356 -13.05 -21.61 -3.64
C ARG A 356 -12.34 -21.96 -4.95
N ARG A 357 -11.01 -22.07 -4.94
CA ARG A 357 -10.23 -22.50 -6.11
C ARG A 357 -10.40 -23.99 -6.45
N LEU A 358 -10.61 -24.84 -5.45
CA LEU A 358 -10.85 -26.27 -5.66
C LEU A 358 -12.20 -26.55 -6.34
N VAL A 359 -13.24 -25.76 -6.01
CA VAL A 359 -14.59 -25.92 -6.57
C VAL A 359 -14.85 -25.08 -7.81
N THR A 360 -14.13 -23.97 -8.00
CA THR A 360 -14.16 -23.14 -9.21
C THR A 360 -12.75 -23.03 -9.77
N PRO A 361 -12.24 -24.11 -10.40
CA PRO A 361 -10.89 -24.11 -10.93
C PRO A 361 -10.82 -23.29 -12.23
N ASP A 362 -10.15 -22.15 -12.19
CA ASP A 362 -9.47 -21.60 -13.37
C ASP A 362 -8.15 -22.35 -13.50
N ALA A 363 -8.16 -23.48 -14.22
CA ALA A 363 -7.04 -24.43 -14.23
C ALA A 363 -5.74 -23.90 -14.89
N SER A 364 -5.74 -22.69 -15.43
CA SER A 364 -4.68 -22.17 -16.31
C SER A 364 -3.92 -20.95 -15.77
N ASP A 365 -4.26 -20.43 -14.59
CA ASP A 365 -3.61 -19.23 -14.02
C ASP A 365 -2.43 -19.53 -13.07
N LEU A 366 -2.31 -20.75 -12.54
CA LEU A 366 -1.23 -21.13 -11.62
C LEU A 366 0.05 -21.50 -12.40
N THR A 367 1.05 -20.64 -12.36
CA THR A 367 2.37 -20.95 -12.90
C THR A 367 3.06 -22.02 -12.03
N PRO A 368 3.73 -23.03 -12.61
CA PRO A 368 4.50 -24.04 -11.86
C PRO A 368 5.85 -23.49 -11.37
N ALA A 369 5.84 -22.30 -10.78
CA ALA A 369 6.99 -21.64 -10.18
C ALA A 369 6.50 -20.67 -9.09
N GLY A 370 7.41 -20.29 -8.17
CA GLY A 370 7.13 -19.30 -7.14
C GLY A 370 5.90 -19.61 -6.29
N PHE A 371 5.08 -18.60 -6.01
CA PHE A 371 3.85 -18.78 -5.24
C PHE A 371 2.80 -19.65 -5.95
N GLY A 372 2.74 -19.64 -7.27
CA GLY A 372 1.81 -20.49 -8.03
C GLY A 372 2.02 -21.99 -7.76
N GLN A 373 3.28 -22.43 -7.63
CA GLN A 373 3.61 -23.81 -7.25
C GLN A 373 3.24 -24.10 -5.79
N GLN A 374 3.53 -23.18 -4.87
CA GLN A 374 3.15 -23.33 -3.45
C GLN A 374 1.63 -23.46 -3.28
N VAL A 375 0.85 -22.69 -4.04
CA VAL A 375 -0.61 -22.78 -4.04
C VAL A 375 -1.08 -24.14 -4.58
N ARG A 376 -0.44 -24.67 -5.62
CA ARG A 376 -0.75 -26.01 -6.15
C ARG A 376 -0.52 -27.09 -5.09
N GLU A 377 0.61 -27.06 -4.40
CA GLU A 377 0.94 -27.98 -3.31
C GLU A 377 -0.04 -27.85 -2.13
N ALA A 378 -0.37 -26.61 -1.74
CA ALA A 378 -1.35 -26.35 -0.69
C ALA A 378 -2.76 -26.83 -1.09
N MET A 379 -3.14 -26.73 -2.36
CA MET A 379 -4.39 -27.29 -2.89
C MET A 379 -4.39 -28.82 -2.83
N ASP A 380 -3.26 -29.48 -3.09
CA ASP A 380 -3.13 -30.93 -2.94
C ASP A 380 -3.28 -31.36 -1.47
N GLN A 381 -2.58 -30.71 -0.55
CA GLN A 381 -2.71 -31.00 0.89
C GLN A 381 -4.12 -30.69 1.42
N ARG A 382 -4.75 -29.61 0.92
CA ARG A 382 -6.14 -29.26 1.27
C ARG A 382 -7.13 -30.32 0.76
N ARG A 383 -6.88 -30.95 -0.40
CA ARG A 383 -7.69 -32.09 -0.88
C ARG A 383 -7.59 -33.27 0.06
N GLU A 384 -6.39 -33.64 0.46
CA GLU A 384 -6.16 -34.73 1.43
C GLU A 384 -6.86 -34.44 2.76
N HIS A 385 -6.78 -33.20 3.24
CA HIS A 385 -7.51 -32.76 4.43
C HIS A 385 -9.04 -32.97 4.27
N HIS A 386 -9.64 -32.55 3.15
CA HIS A 386 -11.07 -32.77 2.91
C HIS A 386 -11.45 -34.25 2.82
N ILE A 387 -10.60 -35.09 2.26
CA ILE A 387 -10.82 -36.54 2.23
C ILE A 387 -10.81 -37.10 3.65
N ALA A 388 -9.82 -36.72 4.47
CA ALA A 388 -9.72 -37.14 5.86
C ALA A 388 -10.91 -36.70 6.71
N GLN A 389 -11.48 -35.51 6.45
CA GLN A 389 -12.66 -34.99 7.12
C GLN A 389 -14.00 -35.50 6.54
N GLY A 390 -13.95 -36.33 5.48
CA GLY A 390 -15.15 -36.84 4.80
C GLY A 390 -15.94 -35.79 4.02
N ASP A 391 -15.31 -34.65 3.72
CA ASP A 391 -15.83 -33.55 2.91
C ASP A 391 -15.50 -33.72 1.40
N ALA A 392 -14.63 -34.67 1.05
CA ALA A 392 -14.37 -35.08 -0.32
C ALA A 392 -14.13 -36.60 -0.43
N THR A 393 -14.31 -37.16 -1.62
CA THR A 393 -13.99 -38.57 -1.92
C THR A 393 -13.17 -38.70 -3.20
N LEU A 394 -12.17 -39.58 -3.18
CA LEU A 394 -11.39 -39.95 -4.36
C LEU A 394 -12.13 -41.05 -5.13
N GLN A 395 -12.48 -40.77 -6.38
CA GLN A 395 -13.06 -41.76 -7.28
C GLN A 395 -11.98 -42.66 -7.91
N GLN A 396 -12.38 -43.84 -8.37
CA GLN A 396 -11.48 -44.82 -9.01
C GLN A 396 -10.75 -44.28 -10.26
N ASN A 397 -11.29 -43.23 -10.90
CA ASN A 397 -10.71 -42.56 -12.06
C ASN A 397 -9.75 -41.41 -11.70
N GLY A 398 -9.40 -41.25 -10.42
CA GLY A 398 -8.54 -40.17 -9.93
C GLY A 398 -9.22 -38.81 -9.74
N ARG A 399 -10.53 -38.69 -10.01
CA ARG A 399 -11.27 -37.44 -9.76
C ARG A 399 -11.66 -37.30 -8.30
N ILE A 400 -11.57 -36.07 -7.79
CA ILE A 400 -12.05 -35.71 -6.46
C ILE A 400 -13.50 -35.22 -6.57
N LEU A 401 -14.39 -35.82 -5.79
CA LEU A 401 -15.77 -35.36 -5.64
C LEU A 401 -15.92 -34.67 -4.28
N TYR A 402 -16.18 -33.37 -4.29
CA TYR A 402 -16.48 -32.63 -3.06
C TYR A 402 -17.94 -32.81 -2.64
N ARG A 403 -18.19 -32.78 -1.33
CA ARG A 403 -19.54 -32.76 -0.77
C ARG A 403 -20.33 -31.58 -1.34
N ARG A 404 -21.62 -31.80 -1.62
CA ARG A 404 -22.53 -30.72 -2.05
C ARG A 404 -22.54 -29.61 -0.99
N ASN A 405 -22.57 -28.36 -1.45
CA ASN A 405 -22.54 -27.17 -0.60
C ASN A 405 -21.29 -27.10 0.31
N LEU A 406 -20.14 -27.66 -0.11
CA LEU A 406 -18.89 -27.68 0.67
C LEU A 406 -18.60 -26.35 1.38
N LEU A 407 -18.58 -25.24 0.64
CA LEU A 407 -18.26 -23.92 1.19
C LEU A 407 -19.26 -23.46 2.27
N ALA A 408 -20.54 -23.78 2.12
CA ALA A 408 -21.55 -23.44 3.13
C ALA A 408 -21.36 -24.32 4.38
N ASN A 409 -21.17 -25.62 4.20
CA ASN A 409 -20.99 -26.57 5.31
C ASN A 409 -19.73 -26.25 6.14
N LEU A 410 -18.61 -25.92 5.49
CA LEU A 410 -17.37 -25.54 6.18
C LEU A 410 -17.57 -24.23 6.97
N ARG A 411 -18.22 -23.23 6.36
CA ARG A 411 -18.54 -21.96 7.02
C ARG A 411 -19.43 -22.15 8.24
N GLU A 412 -20.51 -22.92 8.10
CA GLU A 412 -21.44 -23.19 9.21
C GLU A 412 -20.74 -23.90 10.37
N ARG A 413 -19.88 -24.88 10.08
CA ARG A 413 -19.07 -25.59 11.08
C ARG A 413 -18.12 -24.65 11.83
N GLU A 414 -17.41 -23.79 11.11
CA GLU A 414 -16.50 -22.80 11.71
C GLU A 414 -17.26 -21.77 12.55
N VAL A 415 -18.36 -21.21 12.03
CA VAL A 415 -19.18 -20.23 12.74
C VAL A 415 -19.78 -20.84 14.00
N ALA A 416 -20.26 -22.08 13.96
CA ALA A 416 -20.79 -22.78 15.12
C ALA A 416 -19.72 -23.01 16.19
N ARG A 417 -18.52 -23.47 15.79
CA ARG A 417 -17.40 -23.71 16.71
C ARG A 417 -16.93 -22.41 17.36
N VAL A 418 -16.62 -21.39 16.56
CA VAL A 418 -16.11 -20.11 17.07
C VAL A 418 -17.18 -19.36 17.87
N GLY A 419 -18.45 -19.42 17.46
CA GLY A 419 -19.56 -18.88 18.22
C GLY A 419 -19.67 -19.53 19.62
N ALA A 420 -19.57 -20.85 19.70
CA ALA A 420 -19.56 -21.57 20.97
C ALA A 420 -18.37 -21.14 21.87
N GLU A 421 -17.16 -21.05 21.31
CA GLU A 421 -15.96 -20.58 22.03
C GLU A 421 -16.10 -19.15 22.56
N MET A 422 -16.78 -18.28 21.80
CA MET A 422 -17.00 -16.88 22.18
C MET A 422 -18.05 -16.69 23.29
N THR A 423 -18.84 -17.70 23.63
CA THR A 423 -19.88 -17.61 24.66
C THR A 423 -19.30 -17.19 26.02
N GLY A 424 -18.14 -17.73 26.39
CA GLY A 424 -17.48 -17.40 27.67
C GLY A 424 -16.98 -15.96 27.76
N SER A 425 -16.43 -15.41 26.66
CA SER A 425 -15.92 -14.03 26.64
C SER A 425 -17.01 -12.98 26.45
N LYS A 426 -18.13 -13.35 25.79
CA LYS A 426 -19.28 -12.45 25.58
C LYS A 426 -20.28 -12.44 26.74
N GLY A 427 -20.32 -13.50 27.56
CA GLY A 427 -21.32 -13.62 28.63
C GLY A 427 -22.76 -13.77 28.10
N LEU A 428 -22.91 -14.11 26.81
CA LEU A 428 -24.17 -14.33 26.12
C LEU A 428 -24.08 -15.67 25.37
N PRO A 429 -25.14 -16.48 25.31
CA PRO A 429 -25.14 -17.70 24.51
C PRO A 429 -25.09 -17.38 23.03
N PHE A 430 -24.39 -18.22 22.27
CA PHE A 430 -24.34 -18.12 20.82
C PHE A 430 -25.53 -18.81 20.15
N ARG A 431 -26.11 -18.14 19.13
CA ARG A 431 -27.08 -18.73 18.20
C ARG A 431 -26.64 -18.48 16.76
N ALA A 432 -26.57 -19.55 15.96
CA ALA A 432 -26.32 -19.47 14.53
C ALA A 432 -27.53 -18.88 13.79
N ALA A 433 -27.28 -18.00 12.81
CA ALA A 433 -28.31 -17.50 11.91
C ALA A 433 -28.68 -18.55 10.86
N ALA A 434 -29.98 -18.71 10.59
CA ALA A 434 -30.42 -19.48 9.44
C ALA A 434 -30.33 -18.66 8.14
N ASP A 435 -30.19 -19.34 7.01
CA ASP A 435 -30.28 -18.68 5.71
C ASP A 435 -31.68 -18.10 5.48
N GLY A 436 -31.76 -16.87 4.96
CA GLY A 436 -33.00 -16.11 4.82
C GLY A 436 -33.50 -15.46 6.12
N GLU A 437 -32.84 -15.68 7.26
CA GLU A 437 -33.26 -15.11 8.54
C GLU A 437 -33.05 -13.58 8.58
N THR A 438 -34.06 -12.85 9.06
CA THR A 438 -33.95 -11.43 9.39
C THR A 438 -33.49 -11.29 10.84
N LEU A 439 -32.37 -10.61 11.04
CA LEU A 439 -31.75 -10.37 12.34
C LEU A 439 -31.88 -8.89 12.67
N ASN A 440 -32.15 -8.61 13.94
CA ASN A 440 -32.08 -7.28 14.54
C ASN A 440 -31.27 -7.39 15.84
N GLY A 441 -30.37 -6.45 16.08
CA GLY A 441 -29.59 -6.36 17.30
C GLY A 441 -28.47 -5.34 17.21
N LYS A 442 -27.74 -5.16 18.30
CA LYS A 442 -26.64 -4.22 18.41
C LYS A 442 -25.37 -4.77 17.77
N PHE A 443 -24.79 -4.04 16.83
CA PHE A 443 -23.48 -4.38 16.26
C PHE A 443 -22.37 -4.00 17.25
N THR A 444 -21.65 -4.99 17.81
CA THR A 444 -20.66 -4.74 18.88
C THR A 444 -19.21 -4.94 18.47
N GLY A 445 -18.96 -5.49 17.29
CA GLY A 445 -17.61 -5.66 16.76
C GLY A 445 -17.55 -6.69 15.65
N THR A 446 -16.33 -7.04 15.23
CA THR A 446 -16.11 -8.02 14.17
C THR A 446 -15.17 -9.12 14.61
N VAL A 447 -15.34 -10.32 14.05
CA VAL A 447 -14.41 -11.44 14.19
C VAL A 447 -13.91 -11.85 12.80
N GLN A 448 -12.62 -12.15 12.70
CA GLN A 448 -11.99 -12.60 11.46
C GLN A 448 -11.90 -14.12 11.46
N LEU A 449 -12.60 -14.77 10.54
CA LEU A 449 -12.61 -16.22 10.36
C LEU A 449 -11.93 -16.59 9.03
N SER A 450 -11.59 -17.87 8.85
CA SER A 450 -11.08 -18.36 7.56
C SER A 450 -12.14 -18.22 6.45
N SER A 451 -13.42 -18.34 6.81
CA SER A 451 -14.57 -18.09 5.95
C SER A 451 -14.80 -16.62 5.58
N GLY A 452 -14.11 -15.68 6.22
CA GLY A 452 -14.24 -14.24 6.00
C GLY A 452 -14.47 -13.45 7.29
N LYS A 453 -14.81 -12.17 7.14
CA LYS A 453 -15.09 -11.26 8.26
C LYS A 453 -16.57 -11.36 8.65
N PHE A 454 -16.85 -11.48 9.95
CA PHE A 454 -18.20 -11.56 10.49
C PHE A 454 -18.44 -10.42 11.49
N ALA A 455 -19.64 -9.87 11.46
CA ALA A 455 -20.16 -8.93 12.43
C ALA A 455 -20.74 -9.71 13.62
N ILE A 456 -20.47 -9.21 14.82
CA ILE A 456 -21.06 -9.69 16.07
C ILE A 456 -22.29 -8.85 16.32
N VAL A 457 -23.46 -9.48 16.28
CA VAL A 457 -24.75 -8.85 16.56
C VAL A 457 -25.29 -9.41 17.87
N GLU A 458 -25.42 -8.55 18.86
CA GLU A 458 -25.91 -8.90 20.20
C GLU A 458 -27.39 -8.53 20.33
N LYS A 459 -28.16 -9.43 20.92
CA LYS A 459 -29.54 -9.22 21.39
C LYS A 459 -29.55 -9.31 22.92
N THR A 460 -30.72 -9.10 23.52
CA THR A 460 -30.90 -9.12 24.98
C THR A 460 -30.40 -10.39 25.67
N HIS A 461 -30.48 -11.55 25.01
CA HIS A 461 -30.15 -12.86 25.63
C HIS A 461 -29.29 -13.77 24.76
N GLU A 462 -28.79 -13.30 23.61
CA GLU A 462 -28.00 -14.10 22.69
C GLU A 462 -27.12 -13.21 21.82
N PHE A 463 -26.12 -13.80 21.17
CA PHE A 463 -25.41 -13.14 20.08
C PHE A 463 -25.28 -14.07 18.88
N THR A 464 -25.13 -13.45 17.70
CA THR A 464 -25.00 -14.14 16.43
C THR A 464 -23.84 -13.57 15.63
N LEU A 465 -23.19 -14.43 14.84
CA LEU A 465 -22.16 -14.05 13.88
C LEU A 465 -22.78 -13.98 12.49
N VAL A 466 -22.66 -12.83 11.84
CA VAL A 466 -23.30 -12.54 10.54
C VAL A 466 -22.25 -12.07 9.55
N PRO A 467 -22.26 -12.49 8.26
CA PRO A 467 -21.29 -11.99 7.28
C PRO A 467 -21.23 -10.44 7.26
N TRP A 468 -20.03 -9.89 7.44
CA TRP A 468 -19.83 -8.44 7.55
C TRP A 468 -19.81 -7.77 6.17
N ARG A 469 -20.26 -6.51 6.12
CA ARG A 469 -20.07 -5.60 4.98
C ARG A 469 -19.69 -4.21 5.50
N SER A 470 -18.84 -3.49 4.79
CA SER A 470 -18.34 -2.16 5.19
C SER A 470 -19.44 -1.12 5.46
N VAL A 471 -20.64 -1.29 4.90
CA VAL A 471 -21.80 -0.41 5.12
C VAL A 471 -22.18 -0.25 6.60
N ILE A 472 -21.89 -1.25 7.46
CA ILE A 472 -22.20 -1.20 8.90
C ILE A 472 -21.05 -0.69 9.78
N ASP A 473 -19.88 -0.33 9.21
CA ASP A 473 -18.72 0.11 10.02
C ASP A 473 -19.03 1.32 10.91
N ARG A 474 -19.82 2.28 10.38
CA ARG A 474 -20.24 3.48 11.12
C ARG A 474 -21.33 3.20 12.17
N GLN A 475 -21.82 1.97 12.26
CA GLN A 475 -22.89 1.57 13.18
C GLN A 475 -22.37 0.81 14.40
N LEU A 476 -21.05 0.81 14.64
CA LEU A 476 -20.50 0.19 15.84
C LEU A 476 -21.17 0.76 17.10
N GLY A 477 -21.70 -0.13 17.93
CA GLY A 477 -22.47 0.20 19.12
C GLY A 477 -23.93 0.58 18.88
N ARG A 478 -24.46 0.46 17.66
CA ARG A 478 -25.86 0.80 17.31
C ARG A 478 -26.65 -0.43 16.88
N GLU A 479 -27.97 -0.30 16.93
CA GLU A 479 -28.92 -1.28 16.40
C GLU A 479 -28.82 -1.37 14.87
N VAL A 480 -28.74 -2.60 14.36
CA VAL A 480 -28.69 -2.90 12.93
C VAL A 480 -29.71 -3.99 12.62
N VAL A 481 -30.34 -3.89 11.44
CA VAL A 481 -31.21 -4.93 10.90
C VAL A 481 -30.57 -5.49 9.64
N GLY A 482 -30.58 -6.80 9.47
CA GLY A 482 -30.04 -7.41 8.27
C GLY A 482 -30.64 -8.77 7.97
N VAL A 483 -30.58 -9.18 6.69
CA VAL A 483 -31.02 -10.49 6.22
C VAL A 483 -29.80 -11.29 5.77
N VAL A 484 -29.67 -12.51 6.26
CA VAL A 484 -28.60 -13.44 5.85
C VAL A 484 -29.01 -14.17 4.58
N GLN A 485 -28.16 -14.16 3.56
CA GLN A 485 -28.42 -14.84 2.28
C GLN A 485 -27.14 -15.43 1.70
N GLY A 486 -27.08 -16.76 1.57
CA GLY A 486 -26.08 -17.48 0.76
C GLY A 486 -24.63 -17.19 1.14
N GLY A 487 -24.35 -16.90 2.42
CA GLY A 487 -23.01 -16.51 2.89
C GLY A 487 -22.68 -15.02 2.78
N SER A 488 -23.69 -14.19 2.49
CA SER A 488 -23.63 -12.73 2.56
C SER A 488 -24.72 -12.20 3.49
N ALA A 489 -24.68 -10.90 3.81
CA ALA A 489 -25.75 -10.23 4.52
C ALA A 489 -26.13 -8.93 3.83
N SER A 490 -27.43 -8.66 3.74
CA SER A 490 -27.98 -7.38 3.32
C SER A 490 -28.38 -6.59 4.56
N TRP A 491 -27.85 -5.38 4.74
CA TRP A 491 -28.07 -4.57 5.95
C TRP A 491 -28.99 -3.39 5.66
N GLN A 492 -30.01 -3.20 6.51
CA GLN A 492 -30.90 -2.05 6.53
C GLN A 492 -30.50 -1.11 7.67
N LEU A 493 -30.16 0.14 7.34
CA LEU A 493 -29.75 1.16 8.32
C LEU A 493 -31.01 1.85 8.88
N GLY A 494 -31.30 1.67 10.17
CA GLY A 494 -32.48 2.22 10.82
C GLY A 494 -32.45 3.76 10.99
N ARG A 495 -33.61 4.41 10.76
CA ARG A 495 -33.85 5.84 11.10
C ARG A 495 -33.78 6.05 12.62
N LYS A 496 -33.17 7.16 13.07
CA LYS A 496 -33.39 7.71 14.42
C LYS A 496 -34.89 7.99 14.58
N ARG A 497 -35.57 7.26 15.48
CA ARG A 497 -36.85 7.71 16.03
C ARG A 497 -36.57 8.96 16.87
N GLY A 498 -36.84 10.14 16.29
CA GLY A 498 -36.94 11.37 17.07
C GLY A 498 -38.13 11.25 18.00
N LEU A 499 -37.89 11.44 19.30
CA LEU A 499 -38.92 11.68 20.29
C LEU A 499 -39.72 12.91 19.85
N VAL A 500 -40.99 12.71 19.55
CA VAL A 500 -41.98 13.79 19.56
C VAL A 500 -42.31 14.02 21.03
N LEU A 501 -41.89 15.17 21.55
CA LEU A 501 -42.48 15.78 22.73
C LEU A 501 -43.48 16.83 22.28
#